data_AF-A0A8K0NI38-F1
#
_entry.id   AF-A0A8K0NI38-F1
#
_cell.length_a   1.000
_cell.length_b   1.000
_cell.length_c   1.000
_cell.angle_alpha   90.00
_cell.angle_beta   90.00
_cell.angle_gamma   90.00
#
_symmetry.space_group_name_H-M   'P 1'
#
loop_
_entity.id
_entity.type
_entity.pdbx_description
1 polymer ?
#
loop_
_entity_poly.entity_id
_entity_poly.type
_entity_poly.pdbx_seq_one_letter_code
_entity_poly.pdbx_strand_id
1 'polypeptide(L)'
;MFLWRWLGLGSPSSFTQKPPDVAWLLEHRLERQGEAALTRGPPHSLASLYRMYEYLVVGYNAGMRTEIEFFYNQPSWSVKDIPDPKDADPTRYAIVAVLPQYLTLAFNRLIKMGLPRGSPAVISPEVEASLRAQVVELEEVPSWTRDVPPLKDTLVIPNNPRLG
;
A
#
# COMPACT_ATOMS: atom_id res chain seq x y z
N MET A 1 0.90 0.23 -26.84
CA MET A 1 0.92 1.70 -27.02
C MET A 1 -0.25 2.28 -26.22
N PHE A 2 -0.09 2.45 -24.91
CA PHE A 2 -1.14 2.99 -24.04
C PHE A 2 -0.82 4.44 -23.72
N LEU A 3 -1.66 5.34 -24.23
CA LEU A 3 -1.57 6.77 -24.05
C LEU A 3 -1.80 7.13 -22.58
N TRP A 4 -0.79 7.76 -21.98
CA TRP A 4 -0.95 8.57 -20.80
C TRP A 4 -1.66 9.86 -21.21
N ARG A 5 -2.82 10.15 -20.62
CA ARG A 5 -3.48 11.45 -20.78
C ARG A 5 -3.51 12.16 -19.44
N TRP A 6 -2.37 12.73 -19.07
CA TRP A 6 -2.26 13.79 -18.09
C TRP A 6 -2.10 15.11 -18.84
N LEU A 7 -3.18 15.87 -18.95
CA LEU A 7 -3.11 17.30 -19.25
C LEU A 7 -4.10 18.03 -18.35
N GLY A 8 -3.61 18.38 -17.18
CA GLY A 8 -4.12 19.48 -16.37
C GLY A 8 -2.90 20.29 -15.95
N LEU A 9 -2.65 21.40 -16.63
CA LEU A 9 -1.71 22.42 -16.19
C LEU A 9 -2.26 23.04 -14.90
N GLY A 10 -1.93 22.43 -13.77
CA GLY A 10 -2.03 23.04 -12.45
C GLY A 10 -0.61 23.30 -11.93
N SER A 11 -0.40 24.47 -11.33
CA SER A 11 0.85 24.85 -10.65
C SER A 11 1.40 23.72 -9.77
N PRO A 12 2.73 23.63 -9.56
CA PRO A 12 3.33 22.74 -8.57
C PRO A 12 3.07 23.32 -7.17
N SER A 13 1.82 23.32 -6.76
CA SER A 13 1.43 23.54 -5.38
C SER A 13 1.67 22.20 -4.68
N SER A 14 2.87 22.04 -4.14
CA SER A 14 3.27 20.96 -3.23
C SER A 14 2.49 21.05 -1.92
N PHE A 15 1.18 20.86 -1.98
CA PHE A 15 0.39 20.52 -0.81
C PHE A 15 0.36 19.00 -0.73
N THR A 16 1.30 18.42 0.02
CA THR A 16 1.10 17.11 0.63
C THR A 16 -0.10 17.24 1.55
N GLN A 17 -1.30 17.06 1.02
CA GLN A 17 -2.50 16.94 1.83
C GLN A 17 -2.24 15.80 2.81
N LYS A 18 -2.21 16.14 4.11
CA LYS A 18 -2.02 15.14 5.18
C LYS A 18 -3.06 14.03 4.97
N PRO A 19 -2.68 12.75 5.03
CA PRO A 19 -3.63 11.66 4.93
C PRO A 19 -4.78 11.87 5.94
N PRO A 20 -6.04 11.62 5.55
CA PRO A 20 -7.17 11.79 6.46
C PRO A 20 -7.02 10.92 7.71
N ASP A 21 -7.61 11.36 8.82
CA ASP A 21 -7.73 10.51 10.00
C ASP A 21 -8.74 9.38 9.81
N VAL A 22 -8.66 8.38 10.71
CA VAL A 22 -9.48 7.17 10.60
C VAL A 22 -10.96 7.48 10.82
N ALA A 23 -11.27 8.41 11.73
CA ALA A 23 -12.64 8.78 12.04
C ALA A 23 -13.33 9.43 10.84
N TRP A 24 -12.63 10.35 10.17
CA TRP A 24 -13.10 11.02 8.98
C TRP A 24 -13.35 10.02 7.83
N LEU A 25 -12.44 9.07 7.61
CA LEU A 25 -12.62 8.04 6.59
C LEU A 25 -13.82 7.12 6.90
N LEU A 26 -14.06 6.82 8.17
CA LEU A 26 -15.22 6.02 8.57
C LEU A 26 -16.53 6.80 8.39
N GLU A 27 -16.55 8.09 8.71
CA GLU A 27 -17.70 8.97 8.49
C GLU A 27 -18.04 9.10 7.00
N HIS A 28 -17.04 9.26 6.14
CA HIS A 28 -17.20 9.43 4.70
C HIS A 28 -17.13 8.11 3.92
N ARG A 29 -17.18 6.97 4.62
CA ARG A 29 -16.86 5.65 4.07
C ARG A 29 -17.64 5.32 2.80
N LEU A 30 -18.95 5.58 2.80
CA LEU A 30 -19.83 5.30 1.66
C LEU A 30 -19.48 6.14 0.44
N GLU A 31 -19.17 7.42 0.64
CA GLU A 31 -18.83 8.36 -0.43
C GLU A 31 -17.44 8.09 -1.01
N ARG A 32 -16.53 7.59 -0.18
CA ARG A 32 -15.16 7.27 -0.57
C ARG A 32 -15.02 5.86 -1.12
N GLN A 33 -16.01 4.98 -0.94
CA GLN A 33 -15.99 3.63 -1.47
C GLN A 33 -16.16 3.65 -3.00
N GLY A 34 -15.10 3.30 -3.73
CA GLY A 34 -15.06 3.39 -5.20
C GLY A 34 -14.15 4.51 -5.72
N GLU A 35 -13.78 5.43 -4.84
CA GLU A 35 -12.96 6.59 -5.19
C GLU A 35 -11.47 6.34 -4.98
N ALA A 36 -10.63 7.04 -5.73
CA ALA A 36 -9.17 7.01 -5.54
C ALA A 36 -8.79 7.64 -4.19
N ALA A 37 -7.80 7.09 -3.50
CA ALA A 37 -7.28 7.62 -2.24
C ALA A 37 -6.87 9.11 -2.35
N LEU A 38 -7.04 9.85 -1.26
CA LEU A 38 -6.74 11.26 -1.13
C LEU A 38 -5.23 11.51 -1.01
N THR A 39 -4.47 10.59 -0.43
CA THR A 39 -3.01 10.70 -0.34
C THR A 39 -2.39 10.84 -1.73
N ARG A 40 -1.79 12.01 -1.99
CA ARG A 40 -1.07 12.35 -3.21
C ARG A 40 0.45 12.33 -2.98
N GLY A 41 1.19 12.26 -4.08
CA GLY A 41 2.65 12.37 -4.10
C GLY A 41 3.26 11.52 -5.20
N PRO A 42 4.57 11.68 -5.47
CA PRO A 42 5.30 10.76 -6.32
C PRO A 42 5.11 9.31 -5.86
N PRO A 43 5.28 8.33 -6.76
CA PRO A 43 5.30 6.94 -6.36
C PRO A 43 6.48 6.77 -5.40
N HIS A 44 6.15 6.64 -4.11
CA HIS A 44 7.05 6.34 -3.01
C HIS A 44 6.37 5.28 -2.15
N SER A 45 7.14 4.33 -1.61
CA SER A 45 6.62 3.19 -0.83
C SER A 45 5.69 3.64 0.31
N LEU A 46 6.10 4.65 1.08
CA LEU A 46 5.27 5.25 2.14
C LEU A 46 3.95 5.86 1.62
N ALA A 47 3.96 6.59 0.50
CA ALA A 47 2.73 7.18 -0.04
C ALA A 47 1.75 6.10 -0.52
N SER A 48 2.27 5.00 -1.09
CA SER A 48 1.46 3.83 -1.45
C SER A 48 0.86 3.16 -0.21
N LEU A 49 1.62 3.05 0.88
CA LEU A 49 1.14 2.51 2.15
C LEU A 49 -0.03 3.31 2.73
N TYR A 50 0.01 4.64 2.64
CA TYR A 50 -1.10 5.49 3.04
C TYR A 50 -2.34 5.34 2.14
N ARG A 51 -2.16 5.14 0.83
CA ARG A 51 -3.29 4.82 -0.06
C ARG A 51 -3.94 3.49 0.30
N MET A 52 -3.14 2.46 0.62
CA MET A 52 -3.63 1.18 1.12
C MET A 52 -4.40 1.33 2.44
N TYR A 53 -3.89 2.15 3.37
CA TYR A 53 -4.58 2.53 4.60
C TYR A 53 -5.98 3.10 4.31
N GLU A 54 -6.07 4.09 3.42
CA GLU A 54 -7.36 4.70 3.08
C GLU A 54 -8.33 3.67 2.50
N TYR A 55 -7.88 2.86 1.53
CA TYR A 55 -8.71 1.82 0.91
C TYR A 55 -9.17 0.78 1.92
N LEU A 56 -8.32 0.40 2.88
CA LEU A 56 -8.68 -0.54 3.94
C LEU A 56 -9.80 0.03 4.82
N VAL A 57 -9.65 1.26 5.31
CA VAL A 57 -10.64 1.87 6.22
C VAL A 57 -11.98 2.06 5.52
N VAL A 58 -11.98 2.53 4.27
CA VAL A 58 -13.24 2.75 3.53
C VAL A 58 -13.82 1.45 2.93
N GLY A 59 -13.12 0.32 3.05
CA GLY A 59 -13.57 -0.96 2.51
C GLY A 59 -13.57 -1.03 0.98
N TYR A 60 -12.67 -0.32 0.31
CA TYR A 60 -12.55 -0.34 -1.15
C TYR A 60 -11.55 -1.40 -1.63
N ASN A 61 -12.00 -2.65 -1.69
CA ASN A 61 -11.16 -3.80 -2.02
C ASN A 61 -10.49 -3.73 -3.41
N ALA A 62 -11.16 -3.19 -4.43
CA ALA A 62 -10.56 -3.08 -5.76
C ALA A 62 -9.42 -2.06 -5.78
N GLY A 63 -9.58 -0.92 -5.09
CA GLY A 63 -8.49 0.05 -4.88
C GLY A 63 -7.33 -0.57 -4.10
N MET A 64 -7.62 -1.26 -3.01
CA MET A 64 -6.61 -1.96 -2.19
C MET A 64 -5.80 -2.96 -3.01
N ARG A 65 -6.46 -3.85 -3.78
CA ARG A 65 -5.79 -4.81 -4.65
C ARG A 65 -4.89 -4.12 -5.68
N THR A 66 -5.40 -3.07 -6.33
CA THR A 66 -4.67 -2.33 -7.37
C THR A 66 -3.42 -1.68 -6.79
N GLU A 67 -3.52 -1.11 -5.57
CA GLU A 67 -2.39 -0.48 -4.90
C GLU A 67 -1.34 -1.50 -4.45
N ILE A 68 -1.75 -2.67 -3.94
CA ILE A 68 -0.82 -3.76 -3.58
C ILE A 68 -0.07 -4.26 -4.83
N GLU A 69 -0.77 -4.47 -5.94
CA GLU A 69 -0.16 -4.88 -7.21
C GLU A 69 0.81 -3.81 -7.73
N PHE A 70 0.42 -2.54 -7.65
CA PHE A 70 1.27 -1.41 -8.00
C PHE A 70 2.56 -1.40 -7.16
N PHE A 71 2.46 -1.55 -5.83
CA PHE A 71 3.60 -1.62 -4.92
C PHE A 71 4.50 -2.82 -5.22
N TYR A 72 3.92 -4.00 -5.43
CA TYR A 72 4.65 -5.23 -5.73
C TYR A 72 5.53 -5.07 -6.98
N ASN A 73 4.98 -4.40 -8.00
CA ASN A 73 5.63 -4.15 -9.27
C ASN A 73 6.63 -2.98 -9.26
N GLN A 74 6.96 -2.40 -8.10
CA GLN A 74 8.08 -1.47 -7.94
C GLN A 74 9.33 -2.23 -7.43
N PRO A 75 10.31 -2.57 -8.28
CA PRO A 75 11.44 -3.40 -7.87
C PRO A 75 12.34 -2.73 -6.84
N SER A 76 12.37 -1.39 -6.80
CA SER A 76 13.14 -0.61 -5.82
C SER A 76 12.44 -0.45 -4.47
N TRP A 77 11.22 -0.97 -4.30
CA TRP A 77 10.44 -0.79 -3.07
C TRP A 77 10.41 -2.09 -2.27
N SER A 78 11.51 -2.37 -1.58
CA SER A 78 11.53 -3.37 -0.51
C SER A 78 10.59 -2.95 0.62
N VAL A 79 9.87 -3.91 1.20
CA VAL A 79 8.96 -3.65 2.34
C VAL A 79 9.77 -3.17 3.55
N LYS A 80 10.98 -3.71 3.77
CA LYS A 80 11.81 -3.36 4.93
C LYS A 80 12.34 -1.93 4.91
N ASP A 81 12.43 -1.33 3.72
CA ASP A 81 12.98 -0.01 3.49
C ASP A 81 11.90 1.10 3.54
N ILE A 82 10.64 0.75 3.85
CA ILE A 82 9.60 1.76 4.10
C ILE A 82 10.03 2.59 5.32
N PRO A 83 10.22 3.92 5.16
CA PRO A 83 10.64 4.77 6.26
C PRO A 83 9.53 4.91 7.31
N ASP A 84 9.93 5.03 8.58
CA ASP A 84 9.02 5.32 9.68
C ASP A 84 8.38 6.72 9.50
N PRO A 85 7.04 6.82 9.33
CA PRO A 85 6.38 8.11 9.19
C PRO A 85 6.32 8.90 10.50
N LYS A 86 6.53 8.27 11.66
CA LYS A 86 6.30 8.88 12.99
C LYS A 86 4.94 9.57 13.07
N ASP A 87 3.91 8.86 12.64
CA ASP A 87 2.59 9.44 12.45
C ASP A 87 1.99 9.89 13.79
N ALA A 88 1.57 11.15 13.86
CA ALA A 88 1.04 11.76 15.07
C ALA A 88 -0.35 11.24 15.46
N ASP A 89 -1.08 10.60 14.54
CA ASP A 89 -2.36 9.96 14.83
C ASP A 89 -2.11 8.49 15.20
N PRO A 90 -2.35 8.08 16.45
CA PRO A 90 -2.03 6.73 16.90
C PRO A 90 -2.80 5.66 16.13
N THR A 91 -4.07 5.91 15.80
CA THR A 91 -4.95 4.96 15.10
C THR A 91 -4.46 4.74 13.67
N ARG A 92 -4.16 5.83 12.95
CA ARG A 92 -3.59 5.74 11.60
C ARG A 92 -2.21 5.10 11.65
N TYR A 93 -1.37 5.45 12.62
CA TYR A 93 -0.03 4.89 12.77
C TYR A 93 -0.07 3.38 12.98
N ALA A 94 -0.98 2.89 13.83
CA ALA A 94 -1.17 1.46 14.06
C ALA A 94 -1.59 0.71 12.78
N ILE A 95 -2.50 1.25 11.97
CA ILE A 95 -2.88 0.64 10.69
C ILE A 95 -1.70 0.62 9.72
N VAL A 96 -1.02 1.76 9.57
CA VAL A 96 0.16 1.91 8.69
C VAL A 96 1.30 1.00 9.13
N ALA A 97 1.44 0.69 10.42
CA ALA A 97 2.43 -0.26 10.95
C ALA A 97 2.07 -1.74 10.71
N VAL A 98 0.77 -2.06 10.61
CA VAL A 98 0.28 -3.42 10.39
C VAL A 98 0.34 -3.79 8.91
N LEU A 99 0.09 -2.85 7.99
CA LEU A 99 0.10 -3.11 6.55
C LEU A 99 1.40 -3.76 6.04
N PRO A 100 2.62 -3.30 6.40
CA PRO A 100 3.87 -3.95 6.00
C PRO A 100 3.96 -5.42 6.42
N GLN A 101 3.39 -5.79 7.57
CA GLN A 101 3.39 -7.19 8.03
C GLN A 101 2.62 -8.09 7.06
N TYR A 102 1.43 -7.65 6.64
CA TYR A 102 0.63 -8.38 5.65
C TYR A 102 1.26 -8.37 4.26
N LEU A 103 1.89 -7.27 3.84
CA LEU A 103 2.64 -7.21 2.59
C LEU A 103 3.79 -8.23 2.57
N THR A 104 4.62 -8.26 3.62
CA THR A 104 5.70 -9.23 3.77
C THR A 104 5.18 -10.67 3.68
N LEU A 105 4.08 -11.00 4.37
CA LEU A 105 3.47 -12.32 4.32
C LEU A 105 2.98 -12.69 2.91
N ALA A 106 2.25 -11.78 2.26
CA ALA A 106 1.68 -11.99 0.94
C ALA A 106 2.77 -12.12 -0.13
N PHE A 107 3.75 -11.23 -0.13
CA PHE A 107 4.83 -11.20 -1.12
C PHE A 107 5.75 -12.41 -0.95
N ASN A 108 6.12 -12.77 0.28
CA ASN A 108 6.91 -13.98 0.52
C ASN A 108 6.18 -15.26 0.10
N ARG A 109 4.84 -15.29 0.19
CA ARG A 109 4.06 -16.40 -0.36
C ARG A 109 4.17 -16.47 -1.88
N LEU A 110 4.04 -15.35 -2.59
CA LEU A 110 4.19 -15.29 -4.05
C LEU A 110 5.61 -15.68 -4.51
N ILE A 111 6.63 -15.13 -3.85
CA ILE A 111 8.04 -15.42 -4.12
C ILE A 111 8.32 -16.92 -3.94
N LYS A 112 7.85 -17.53 -2.84
CA LYS A 112 7.99 -18.98 -2.60
C LYS A 112 7.23 -19.84 -3.62
N MET A 113 6.20 -19.30 -4.27
CA MET A 113 5.47 -19.96 -5.35
C MET A 113 6.14 -19.75 -6.73
N GLY A 114 7.32 -19.13 -6.79
CA GLY A 114 8.07 -18.94 -8.03
C GLY A 114 7.65 -17.70 -8.82
N LEU A 115 6.96 -16.75 -8.19
CA LEU A 115 6.58 -15.47 -8.79
C LEU A 115 7.39 -14.34 -8.12
N PRO A 116 8.69 -14.16 -8.42
CA PRO A 116 9.48 -13.08 -7.83
C PRO A 116 8.98 -11.70 -8.27
N ARG A 117 9.34 -10.68 -7.50
CA ARG A 117 9.05 -9.27 -7.86
C ARG A 117 9.65 -8.92 -9.22
N GLY A 118 8.98 -8.03 -9.94
CA GLY A 118 9.46 -7.52 -11.24
C GLY A 118 9.37 -8.54 -12.38
N SER A 119 8.67 -9.67 -12.18
CA SER A 119 8.38 -10.60 -13.27
C SER A 119 7.55 -9.89 -14.37
N PRO A 120 7.99 -9.90 -15.64
CA PRO A 120 7.22 -9.28 -16.71
C PRO A 120 5.93 -10.06 -16.96
N ALA A 121 4.91 -9.36 -17.47
CA ALA A 121 3.59 -9.95 -17.76
C ALA A 121 3.66 -11.08 -18.81
N VAL A 122 4.70 -11.09 -19.65
CA VAL A 122 4.99 -12.15 -20.61
C VAL A 122 6.40 -12.65 -20.32
N ILE A 123 6.53 -13.95 -20.06
CA ILE A 123 7.79 -14.61 -19.73
C ILE A 123 8.20 -15.46 -20.94
N SER A 124 9.28 -15.06 -21.62
CA SER A 124 9.94 -15.93 -22.61
C SER A 124 10.81 -16.98 -21.90
N PRO A 125 11.20 -18.07 -22.55
CA PRO A 125 12.09 -19.08 -21.96
C PRO A 125 13.41 -18.49 -21.42
N GLU A 126 13.97 -17.47 -22.08
CA GLU A 126 15.19 -16.79 -21.67
C GLU A 126 14.98 -15.94 -20.40
N VAL A 127 13.84 -15.25 -20.32
CA VAL A 127 13.43 -14.50 -19.12
C VAL A 127 13.16 -15.46 -17.96
N GLU A 128 12.51 -16.59 -18.22
CA GLU A 128 12.24 -17.62 -17.21
C GLU A 128 13.54 -18.16 -16.62
N ALA A 129 14.51 -18.52 -17.47
CA ALA A 129 15.83 -18.98 -17.02
C ALA A 129 16.55 -17.93 -16.18
N SER A 130 16.45 -16.65 -16.57
CA SER A 130 17.03 -15.53 -15.83
C SER A 130 16.36 -15.34 -14.46
N LEU A 131 15.03 -15.40 -14.37
CA LEU A 131 14.28 -15.30 -13.12
C LEU A 131 14.58 -16.48 -12.18
N ARG A 132 14.73 -17.70 -12.71
CA ARG A 132 15.09 -18.89 -11.92
C ARG A 132 16.52 -18.82 -11.37
N ALA A 133 17.42 -18.13 -12.07
CA ALA A 133 18.81 -17.96 -11.64
C ALA A 133 19.00 -16.83 -10.61
N GLN A 134 17.98 -15.97 -10.40
CA GLN A 134 18.05 -14.90 -9.41
C GLN A 134 18.06 -15.46 -7.99
N VAL A 135 18.79 -14.78 -7.11
CA VAL A 135 18.73 -15.04 -5.67
C VAL A 135 17.33 -14.69 -5.20
N VAL A 136 16.68 -15.63 -4.51
CA VAL A 136 15.37 -15.43 -3.90
C VAL A 136 15.54 -14.53 -2.68
N GLU A 137 15.25 -13.25 -2.83
CA GLU A 137 15.20 -12.30 -1.73
C GLU A 137 13.79 -12.27 -1.14
N LEU A 138 13.66 -12.69 0.11
CA LEU A 138 12.40 -12.57 0.85
C LEU A 138 12.28 -11.17 1.44
N GLU A 139 11.04 -10.68 1.47
CA GLU A 139 10.67 -9.47 2.16
C GLU A 139 10.85 -9.62 3.67
N GLU A 140 11.18 -8.50 4.30
CA GLU A 140 11.24 -8.35 5.75
C GLU A 140 10.32 -7.21 6.17
N VAL A 141 9.80 -7.28 7.39
CA VAL A 141 9.00 -6.20 7.97
C VAL A 141 9.93 -5.07 8.42
N PRO A 142 9.60 -3.78 8.17
CA PRO A 142 10.39 -2.68 8.70
C PRO A 142 10.54 -2.77 10.21
N SER A 143 11.75 -2.51 10.71
CA SER A 143 12.04 -2.63 12.15
C SER A 143 11.17 -1.71 13.00
N TRP A 144 10.88 -0.49 12.51
CA TRP A 144 10.10 0.52 13.23
C TRP A 144 8.67 0.06 13.56
N THR A 145 8.10 -0.88 12.80
CA THR A 145 6.74 -1.38 13.06
C THR A 145 6.61 -2.08 14.42
N ARG A 146 7.73 -2.57 14.98
CA ARG A 146 7.78 -3.23 16.29
C ARG A 146 7.73 -2.25 17.44
N ASP A 147 8.11 -1.00 17.18
CA ASP A 147 8.20 0.06 18.18
C ASP A 147 6.89 0.89 18.26
N VAL A 148 5.93 0.59 17.39
CA VAL A 148 4.62 1.26 17.36
C VAL A 148 3.78 0.78 18.55
N PRO A 149 3.34 1.70 19.44
CA PRO A 149 2.55 1.31 20.60
C PRO A 149 1.19 0.70 20.22
N PRO A 150 0.67 -0.25 21.01
CA PRO A 150 -0.70 -0.71 20.83
C PRO A 150 -1.70 0.42 21.09
N LEU A 151 -2.84 0.39 20.40
CA LEU A 151 -3.94 1.30 20.69
C LEU A 151 -4.52 1.03 22.09
N LYS A 152 -4.96 2.10 22.76
CA LYS A 152 -5.63 2.00 24.06
C LYS A 152 -6.92 1.18 23.96
N ASP A 153 -7.68 1.41 22.90
CA ASP A 153 -8.97 0.77 22.64
C ASP A 153 -8.89 -0.03 21.34
N THR A 154 -9.68 -1.11 21.25
CA THR A 154 -9.75 -1.92 20.03
C THR A 154 -10.38 -1.09 18.90
N LEU A 155 -9.65 -0.89 17.80
CA LEU A 155 -10.18 -0.28 16.60
C LEU A 155 -11.12 -1.26 15.88
N VAL A 156 -12.35 -0.83 15.63
CA VAL A 156 -13.33 -1.58 14.82
C VAL A 156 -13.45 -0.92 13.45
N ILE A 157 -13.08 -1.65 12.39
CA ILE A 157 -13.35 -1.27 11.00
C ILE A 157 -14.54 -2.11 10.51
N PRO A 158 -15.70 -1.52 10.19
CA PRO A 158 -16.89 -2.29 9.83
C PRO A 158 -16.72 -3.10 8.53
N ASN A 159 -17.08 -4.39 8.54
CA ASN A 159 -17.02 -5.23 7.34
C ASN A 159 -18.15 -4.96 6.33
N ASN A 160 -19.21 -4.24 6.72
CA ASN A 160 -20.38 -3.96 5.88
C ASN A 160 -20.80 -2.47 6.02
N PRO A 161 -20.94 -1.70 4.92
CA PRO A 161 -21.37 -0.30 4.99
C PRO A 161 -22.84 -0.10 5.40
N ARG A 162 -23.66 -1.17 5.46
CA ARG A 162 -25.12 -1.08 5.63
C ARG A 162 -25.67 -1.42 7.01
N LEU A 163 -24.82 -1.54 8.03
CA LEU A 163 -25.25 -1.82 9.40
C LEU A 163 -24.62 -0.79 10.34
N GLY A 164 -25.25 0.38 10.39
CA GLY A 164 -25.14 1.41 11.42
C GLY A 164 -26.55 1.82 11.82
#